data_AF-A0A317W2L7-F1
#
_entry.id   AF-A0A317W2L7-F1
#
_cell.length_a   1.000
_cell.length_b   1.000
_cell.length_c   1.000
_cell.angle_alpha   90.00
_cell.angle_beta   90.00
_cell.angle_gamma   90.00
#
_symmetry.space_group_name_H-M   'P 1'
#
loop_
_entity.id
_entity.type
_entity.pdbx_description
1 polymer ?
#
loop_
_entity_poly.entity_id
_entity_poly.type
_entity_poly.pdbx_seq_one_letter_code
_entity_poly.pdbx_strand_id
1 'polypeptide(L)'
;MNIPLSEIIFVCQLRKSSTSSILRTIWHEKDCILKVYHATKPSPADPPNREINPFKCESTAFVRLQEFGLCARGSIPDFYGIIENIKPVPPYMKDFLEDALPPNAVLMEYIPDMQFITPSL
;
A
#
# COMPACT_ATOMS: atom_id res chain seq x y z
N MET A 1 -2.89 0.44 -12.61
CA MET A 1 -4.16 1.18 -12.74
C MET A 1 -4.23 2.20 -11.61
N ASN A 2 -4.58 3.46 -11.88
CA ASN A 2 -4.71 4.50 -10.86
C ASN A 2 -6.17 4.57 -10.40
N ILE A 3 -6.42 4.48 -9.09
CA ILE A 3 -7.76 4.41 -8.50
C ILE A 3 -8.02 5.72 -7.74
N PRO A 4 -9.16 6.39 -7.95
CA PRO A 4 -9.48 7.60 -7.20
C PRO A 4 -9.85 7.26 -5.75
N LEU A 5 -9.30 8.01 -4.80
CA LEU A 5 -9.54 7.80 -3.37
C LEU A 5 -11.03 7.91 -2.98
N SER A 6 -11.83 8.66 -3.75
CA SER A 6 -13.27 8.82 -3.52
C SER A 6 -14.07 7.53 -3.71
N GLU A 7 -13.51 6.52 -4.38
CA GLU A 7 -14.14 5.20 -4.52
C GLU A 7 -13.84 4.28 -3.32
N ILE A 8 -13.00 4.72 -2.38
CA ILE A 8 -12.56 3.92 -1.25
C ILE A 8 -13.38 4.27 -0.01
N ILE A 9 -13.99 3.26 0.58
CA ILE A 9 -14.67 3.37 1.88
C ILE A 9 -13.72 2.85 2.95
N PHE A 10 -13.40 3.67 3.94
CA PHE A 10 -12.53 3.29 5.05
C PHE A 10 -13.29 2.52 6.13
N VAL A 11 -12.74 1.39 6.57
CA VAL A 11 -13.34 0.57 7.63
C VAL A 11 -12.59 0.79 8.94
N CYS A 12 -11.32 0.40 9.01
CA CYS A 12 -10.48 0.55 10.21
C CYS A 12 -8.98 0.53 9.88
N GLN A 13 -8.16 0.99 10.82
CA GLN A 13 -6.71 0.83 10.74
C GLN A 13 -6.28 -0.49 11.37
N LEU A 14 -5.59 -1.32 10.60
CA LEU A 14 -5.12 -2.63 11.06
C LEU A 14 -3.73 -2.54 11.70
N ARG A 15 -2.80 -1.81 11.06
CA ARG A 15 -1.41 -1.67 11.53
C ARG A 15 -0.84 -0.32 11.14
N LYS A 16 0.17 0.11 11.88
CA LYS A 16 1.00 1.28 11.56
C LYS A 16 2.47 0.98 11.81
N SER A 17 3.33 1.64 11.07
CA SER A 17 4.77 1.68 11.25
C SER A 17 5.29 3.10 11.02
N SER A 18 6.59 3.32 11.18
CA SER A 18 7.24 4.59 10.83
C SER A 18 7.26 4.89 9.33
N THR A 19 6.93 3.92 8.48
CA THR A 19 7.03 4.03 7.02
C THR A 19 5.70 3.90 6.31
N SER A 20 4.69 3.29 6.94
CA SER A 20 3.40 3.04 6.31
C SER A 20 2.30 2.73 7.33
N SER A 21 1.05 2.83 6.90
CA SER A 21 -0.13 2.34 7.61
C SER A 21 -0.92 1.38 6.72
N ILE A 22 -1.51 0.36 7.34
CA ILE A 22 -2.37 -0.64 6.68
C ILE A 22 -3.80 -0.39 7.15
N LEU A 23 -4.67 -0.06 6.21
CA LEU A 23 -6.09 0.23 6.42
C LEU A 23 -6.92 -0.88 5.77
N ARG A 24 -7.94 -1.38 6.47
CA ARG A 24 -9.01 -2.16 5.84
C ARG A 24 -10.00 -1.20 5.20
N THR A 25 -10.38 -1.50 3.96
CA THR A 25 -11.19 -0.64 3.11
C THR A 25 -12.12 -1.46 2.23
N ILE A 26 -13.17 -0.84 1.70
CA ILE A 26 -14.02 -1.44 0.67
C ILE A 26 -13.85 -0.65 -0.62
N TRP A 27 -13.69 -1.35 -1.74
CA TRP A 27 -13.63 -0.78 -3.10
C TRP A 27 -14.44 -1.66 -4.05
N HIS A 28 -15.45 -1.09 -4.72
CA HIS A 28 -16.38 -1.82 -5.60
C HIS A 28 -16.84 -3.19 -5.02
N GLU A 29 -17.39 -3.16 -3.81
CA GLU A 29 -17.88 -4.35 -3.07
C GLU A 29 -16.80 -5.36 -2.65
N LYS A 30 -15.52 -5.11 -2.97
CA LYS A 30 -14.39 -5.94 -2.55
C LYS A 30 -13.83 -5.44 -1.23
N ASP A 31 -13.62 -6.37 -0.29
CA ASP A 31 -12.85 -6.11 0.92
C ASP A 31 -11.35 -6.06 0.59
N CYS A 32 -10.71 -4.96 0.96
CA CYS A 32 -9.40 -4.58 0.47
C CYS A 32 -8.50 -4.08 1.58
N ILE A 33 -7.20 -4.25 1.37
CA ILE A 33 -6.16 -3.53 2.08
C ILE A 33 -5.76 -2.30 1.26
N LEU A 34 -5.82 -1.14 1.89
CA LEU A 34 -5.13 0.06 1.43
C LEU A 34 -3.88 0.26 2.31
N LYS A 35 -2.71 0.04 1.72
CA LYS A 35 -1.44 0.30 2.39
C LYS A 35 -0.91 1.65 1.94
N VAL A 36 -0.87 2.60 2.86
CA VAL A 36 -0.51 4.00 2.65
C VAL A 36 0.91 4.23 3.16
N TYR A 37 1.76 4.89 2.38
CA TYR A 37 3.18 5.09 2.69
C TYR A 37 3.46 6.54 3.03
N HIS A 38 4.29 6.76 4.06
CA HIS A 38 4.85 8.08 4.32
C HIS A 38 5.82 8.42 3.19
N ALA A 39 5.59 9.55 2.53
CA ALA A 39 6.42 9.98 1.42
C ALA A 39 7.72 10.60 1.95
N THR A 40 8.85 10.04 1.54
CA THR A 40 10.18 10.54 1.92
C THR A 40 10.82 11.28 0.75
N LYS A 41 11.59 12.33 1.07
CA LYS A 41 12.47 12.98 0.10
C LYS A 41 13.75 12.16 -0.04
N PRO A 42 14.30 12.03 -1.26
CA PRO A 42 15.65 11.49 -1.44
C PRO A 42 16.66 12.28 -0.62
N SER A 43 17.53 11.57 0.06
CA SER A 43 18.69 12.05 0.81
C SER A 43 19.96 11.88 -0.02
N PRO A 44 20.97 12.76 0.12
CA PRO A 44 22.29 12.54 -0.49
C PRO A 44 22.98 11.24 -0.03
N ALA A 45 22.57 10.67 1.11
CA ALA A 45 23.08 9.40 1.61
C ALA A 45 22.45 8.19 0.91
N ASP A 46 21.40 8.40 0.09
CA ASP A 46 20.73 7.31 -0.58
C ASP A 46 21.55 6.81 -1.78
N PRO A 47 21.57 5.49 -2.02
CA PRO A 47 22.31 4.91 -3.14
C PRO A 47 21.72 5.41 -4.48
N PRO A 48 22.55 5.95 -5.39
CA PRO A 48 22.05 6.56 -6.63
C PRO A 48 21.43 5.55 -7.61
N ASN A 49 21.82 4.27 -7.50
CA ASN A 49 21.45 3.21 -8.44
C ASN A 49 20.38 2.25 -7.88
N ARG A 50 19.66 2.63 -6.82
CA ARG A 50 18.66 1.78 -6.19
C ARG A 50 17.42 2.59 -5.85
N GLU A 51 16.26 2.08 -6.26
CA GLU A 51 14.98 2.62 -5.77
C GLU A 51 14.84 2.26 -4.29
N ILE A 52 14.63 3.30 -3.48
CA ILE A 52 14.51 3.21 -2.02
C ILE A 52 13.11 3.58 -1.55
N ASN A 53 12.29 4.19 -2.42
CA ASN A 53 10.93 4.56 -2.09
C ASN A 53 10.09 3.28 -1.94
N PRO A 54 9.57 2.99 -0.73
CA PRO A 54 8.86 1.73 -0.48
C PRO A 54 7.62 1.57 -1.35
N PHE A 55 6.88 2.66 -1.61
CA PHE A 55 5.71 2.66 -2.48
C PHE A 55 6.09 2.25 -3.91
N LYS A 56 7.15 2.84 -4.48
CA LYS A 56 7.60 2.49 -5.84
C LYS A 56 8.09 1.05 -5.93
N CYS A 57 8.87 0.59 -4.94
CA CYS A 57 9.34 -0.79 -4.88
C CYS A 57 8.18 -1.79 -4.86
N GLU A 58 7.23 -1.61 -3.95
CA GLU A 58 6.14 -2.54 -3.74
C GLU A 58 5.13 -2.52 -4.90
N SER A 59 4.73 -1.33 -5.37
CA SER A 59 3.84 -1.21 -6.54
C SER A 59 4.46 -1.84 -7.80
N THR A 60 5.75 -1.59 -8.06
CA THR A 60 6.45 -2.21 -9.20
C THR A 60 6.53 -3.72 -9.06
N ALA A 61 6.75 -4.24 -7.84
CA ALA A 61 6.77 -5.68 -7.59
C ALA A 61 5.41 -6.29 -7.92
N PHE A 62 4.31 -5.73 -7.39
CA PHE A 62 2.97 -6.25 -7.67
C PHE A 62 2.57 -6.16 -9.13
N VAL A 63 2.91 -5.07 -9.84
CA VAL A 63 2.69 -4.98 -11.29
C VAL A 63 3.37 -6.13 -12.02
N ARG A 64 4.65 -6.40 -11.73
CA ARG A 64 5.37 -7.52 -12.35
C ARG A 64 4.75 -8.86 -11.99
N LEU A 65 4.45 -9.10 -10.72
CA LEU A 65 3.84 -10.37 -10.28
C LEU A 65 2.48 -10.62 -10.95
N GLN A 66 1.69 -9.55 -11.16
CA GLN A 66 0.44 -9.59 -11.89
C GLN A 66 0.66 -9.90 -13.39
N GLU A 67 1.64 -9.27 -14.04
CA GLU A 67 2.01 -9.55 -15.44
C GLU A 67 2.45 -11.01 -15.65
N PHE A 68 3.15 -11.60 -14.66
CA PHE A 68 3.52 -13.02 -14.67
C PHE A 68 2.35 -13.96 -14.28
N GLY A 69 1.17 -13.42 -14.00
CA GLY A 69 -0.05 -14.19 -13.70
C GLY A 69 -0.08 -14.81 -12.31
N LEU A 70 0.74 -14.36 -11.36
CA LEU A 70 0.79 -14.95 -10.01
C LEU A 70 -0.43 -14.60 -9.17
N CYS A 71 -1.01 -13.41 -9.35
CA CYS A 71 -2.30 -13.03 -8.76
C CYS A 71 -3.41 -13.96 -9.26
N ALA A 72 -3.53 -14.14 -10.59
CA ALA A 72 -4.56 -14.98 -11.20
C ALA A 72 -4.47 -16.47 -10.81
N ARG A 73 -3.28 -16.94 -10.42
CA ARG A 73 -3.06 -18.30 -9.90
C ARG A 73 -3.45 -18.44 -8.42
N GLY A 74 -3.76 -17.35 -7.72
CA GLY A 74 -4.03 -17.33 -6.28
C GLY A 74 -2.79 -17.59 -5.43
N SER A 75 -1.58 -17.44 -5.98
CA SER A 75 -0.32 -17.68 -5.23
C SER A 75 0.04 -16.49 -4.34
N ILE A 76 -0.48 -15.31 -4.66
CA ILE A 76 -0.33 -14.07 -3.91
C ILE A 76 -1.67 -13.32 -3.93
N PRO A 77 -1.88 -12.35 -3.02
CA PRO A 77 -3.09 -11.52 -3.04
C PRO A 77 -3.27 -10.79 -4.38
N ASP A 78 -4.52 -10.56 -4.76
CA ASP A 78 -4.82 -9.74 -5.93
C ASP A 78 -4.34 -8.28 -5.75
N PHE A 79 -3.70 -7.75 -6.79
CA PHE A 79 -3.32 -6.34 -6.87
C PHE A 79 -4.32 -5.57 -7.72
N TYR A 80 -4.98 -4.59 -7.12
CA TYR A 80 -6.03 -3.80 -7.79
C TYR A 80 -5.49 -2.51 -8.40
N GLY A 81 -4.53 -1.86 -7.73
CA GLY A 81 -3.91 -0.67 -8.28
C GLY A 81 -3.20 0.18 -7.25
N ILE A 82 -2.95 1.43 -7.66
CA ILE A 82 -2.30 2.45 -6.86
C ILE A 82 -3.21 3.67 -6.70
N ILE A 83 -2.95 4.45 -5.66
CA ILE A 83 -3.52 5.77 -5.44
C ILE A 83 -2.37 6.71 -5.12
N GLU A 84 -2.20 7.77 -5.91
CA GLU A 84 -1.10 8.70 -5.76
C GLU A 84 -1.56 10.08 -5.29
N ASN A 85 -0.66 10.82 -4.62
CA ASN A 85 -0.86 12.18 -4.14
C ASN A 85 -2.12 12.34 -3.26
N ILE A 86 -2.28 11.41 -2.32
CA ILE A 86 -3.44 11.34 -1.43
C ILE A 86 -3.49 12.57 -0.53
N LYS A 87 -4.66 13.22 -0.45
CA LYS A 87 -4.97 14.13 0.65
C LYS A 87 -5.38 13.29 1.87
N PRO A 88 -4.66 13.33 3.00
CA PRO A 88 -4.99 12.51 4.16
C PRO A 88 -6.42 12.75 4.67
N VAL A 89 -7.12 11.66 5.02
CA VAL A 89 -8.50 11.69 5.53
C VAL A 89 -8.54 11.24 7.00
N PRO A 90 -8.76 12.16 7.96
CA PRO A 90 -8.97 11.80 9.36
C PRO A 90 -10.31 11.07 9.57
N PRO A 91 -10.43 10.16 10.56
CA PRO A 91 -9.39 9.79 11.53
C PRO A 91 -8.37 8.77 10.99
N TYR A 92 -8.65 8.12 9.86
CA TYR A 92 -7.90 6.95 9.37
C TYR A 92 -6.45 7.26 8.94
N MET A 93 -6.17 8.49 8.50
CA MET A 93 -4.85 8.92 8.02
C MET A 93 -4.27 10.07 8.84
N LYS A 94 -4.61 10.14 10.13
CA LYS A 94 -4.17 11.27 11.00
C LYS A 94 -2.64 11.43 11.01
N ASP A 95 -1.91 10.33 11.00
CA ASP A 95 -0.45 10.33 11.09
C ASP A 95 0.23 10.90 9.82
N PHE A 96 -0.50 11.03 8.70
CA PHE A 96 0.01 11.60 7.45
C PHE A 96 -0.28 13.10 7.28
N LEU A 97 -1.03 13.73 8.20
CA LEU A 97 -1.39 15.14 8.10
C LEU A 97 -0.16 16.06 8.16
N GLU A 98 0.87 15.64 8.89
CA GLU A 98 2.11 16.40 9.10
C GLU A 98 3.22 15.99 8.11
N ASP A 99 2.93 15.06 7.18
CA ASP A 99 3.92 14.66 6.18
C ASP A 99 4.24 15.83 5.25
N ALA A 100 5.53 16.02 5.01
CA ALA A 100 6.00 17.09 4.12
C ALA A 100 5.63 16.85 2.64
N LEU A 101 5.24 15.63 2.28
CA LEU A 101 4.87 15.22 0.93
C LEU A 101 3.57 14.40 0.99
N PRO A 102 2.69 14.52 -0.04
CA PRO A 102 1.49 13.69 -0.11
C PRO A 102 1.81 12.20 -0.09
N PRO A 103 1.14 11.38 0.73
CA PRO A 103 1.31 9.94 0.72
C PRO A 103 0.78 9.31 -0.58
N ASN A 104 1.28 8.12 -0.86
CA ASN A 104 0.78 7.24 -1.92
C ASN A 104 0.33 5.92 -1.31
N ALA A 105 -0.45 5.13 -2.03
CA ALA A 105 -0.94 3.86 -1.53
C ALA A 105 -1.06 2.78 -2.62
N VAL A 106 -0.97 1.52 -2.19
CA VAL A 106 -1.36 0.36 -2.99
C VAL A 106 -2.68 -0.19 -2.46
N LEU A 107 -3.55 -0.62 -3.38
CA LEU A 107 -4.82 -1.29 -3.07
C LEU A 107 -4.73 -2.76 -3.48
N MET A 108 -5.02 -3.65 -2.53
CA MET A 108 -4.86 -5.10 -2.69
C MET A 108 -5.97 -5.86 -1.99
N GLU A 109 -6.10 -7.14 -2.30
CA GLU A 109 -7.02 -8.06 -1.63
C GLU A 109 -6.78 -8.12 -0.12
N TYR A 110 -7.87 -8.07 0.65
CA TYR A 110 -7.84 -8.41 2.06
C TYR A 110 -8.06 -9.91 2.25
N ILE A 111 -7.08 -10.57 2.87
CA ILE A 111 -7.21 -11.96 3.30
C ILE A 111 -7.41 -11.95 4.83
N PRO A 112 -8.55 -12.44 5.33
CA PRO A 112 -8.83 -12.48 6.76
C PRO A 112 -7.84 -13.41 7.49
N ASP A 113 -7.58 -13.09 8.76
CA ASP A 113 -6.77 -13.90 9.68
C ASP A 113 -5.34 -14.23 9.21
N MET A 114 -4.76 -13.38 8.34
CA MET A 114 -3.38 -13.53 7.89
C MET A 114 -2.40 -13.44 9.06
N GLN A 115 -1.53 -14.44 9.17
CA GLN A 115 -0.52 -14.53 10.23
C GLN A 115 0.90 -14.44 9.65
N PHE A 116 1.80 -13.87 10.45
CA PHE A 116 3.21 -13.91 10.11
C PHE A 116 3.71 -15.34 10.27
N ILE A 117 4.29 -15.89 9.20
CA ILE A 117 4.96 -17.19 9.25
C ILE A 117 6.43 -16.92 9.54
N THR A 118 6.91 -17.40 10.68
CA THR A 118 8.35 -17.47 10.94
C THR A 118 8.89 -18.73 10.26
N PRO A 119 9.82 -18.64 9.31
CA PRO A 119 10.45 -19.84 8.76
C PRO A 119 11.16 -20.58 9.90
N SER A 120 10.78 -21.83 10.14
CA SER A 120 11.58 -22.73 10.97
C SER A 120 12.90 -23.00 10.26
N LEU A 121 14.00 -22.50 10.82
CA LEU A 121 15.37 -22.79 10.39
C LEU A 121 15.70 -24.29 10.57
#